data_AF-A0A376MGJ8-F1
#
_entry.id   AF-A0A376MGJ8-F1
#
_cell.length_a   1.000
_cell.length_b   1.000
_cell.length_c   1.000
_cell.angle_alpha   90.00
_cell.angle_beta   90.00
_cell.angle_gamma   90.00
#
_symmetry.space_group_name_H-M   'P 1'
#
loop_
_entity.id
_entity.type
_entity.pdbx_description
1 polymer ?
#
loop_
_entity_poly.entity_id
_entity_poly.type
_entity_poly.pdbx_seq_one_letter_code
_entity_poly.pdbx_strand_id
1 'polypeptide(L)'
;METTFVPDALEQALWARRPSGTVHHSDKGSQYVSLAYTQRLKEAGLLASTGSTGDSYDNAMAESINGLYKAEVIHRKSWKNRAEVELATLTWVDWYNNRRLLERLGHTPPAEAEKAYYASIGNDDLAA
;
A
#
# COMPACT_ATOMS: atom_id res chain seq x y z
N MET A 1 -12.61 -10.03 -17.89
CA MET A 1 -12.00 -9.11 -16.91
C MET A 1 -10.82 -9.86 -16.32
N GLU A 2 -9.61 -9.32 -16.42
CA GLU A 2 -8.41 -9.94 -15.82
C GLU A 2 -8.65 -10.14 -14.32
N THR A 3 -8.76 -11.39 -13.87
CA THR A 3 -9.11 -11.74 -12.48
C THR A 3 -7.89 -11.91 -11.59
N THR A 4 -6.66 -11.87 -12.14
CA THR A 4 -5.43 -12.19 -11.40
C THR A 4 -4.71 -10.98 -10.84
N PHE A 5 -4.99 -9.75 -11.34
CA PHE A 5 -4.23 -8.56 -10.94
C PHE A 5 -4.18 -8.31 -9.44
N VAL A 6 -5.33 -8.41 -8.75
CA VAL A 6 -5.42 -8.15 -7.30
C VAL A 6 -4.73 -9.26 -6.48
N PRO A 7 -4.95 -10.56 -6.77
CA PRO A 7 -4.13 -11.64 -6.20
C PRO A 7 -2.62 -11.47 -6.44
N ASP A 8 -2.19 -11.12 -7.64
CA ASP A 8 -0.76 -10.99 -7.97
C ASP A 8 -0.11 -9.85 -7.17
N ALA A 9 -0.81 -8.73 -6.99
CA ALA A 9 -0.35 -7.63 -6.14
C ALA A 9 -0.25 -8.05 -4.67
N LEU A 10 -1.20 -8.85 -4.18
CA LEU A 10 -1.14 -9.43 -2.83
C LEU A 10 0.07 -10.34 -2.67
N GLU A 11 0.34 -11.24 -3.62
CA GLU A 11 1.52 -12.13 -3.56
C GLU A 11 2.84 -11.35 -3.52
N GLN A 12 2.97 -10.32 -4.35
CA GLN A 12 4.15 -9.45 -4.34
C GLN A 12 4.34 -8.78 -2.97
N ALA A 13 3.25 -8.27 -2.38
CA ALA A 13 3.29 -7.64 -1.06
C ALA A 13 3.67 -8.65 0.05
N LEU A 14 3.08 -9.84 0.04
CA LEU A 14 3.38 -10.91 0.99
C LEU A 14 4.84 -11.36 0.89
N TRP A 15 5.35 -11.54 -0.32
CA TRP A 15 6.74 -11.91 -0.57
C TRP A 15 7.71 -10.86 -0.05
N ALA A 16 7.44 -9.59 -0.35
CA ALA A 16 8.31 -8.48 0.02
C ALA A 16 8.30 -8.18 1.52
N ARG A 17 7.15 -8.32 2.19
CA ARG A 17 6.95 -7.79 3.55
C ARG A 17 6.85 -8.86 4.63
N ARG A 18 6.50 -10.10 4.30
CA ARG A 18 6.32 -11.22 5.24
C ARG A 18 5.57 -10.81 6.53
N PRO A 19 4.38 -10.19 6.40
CA PRO A 19 3.68 -9.60 7.55
C PRO A 19 3.20 -10.67 8.55
N SER A 20 3.09 -10.28 9.82
CA SER A 20 2.45 -11.09 10.87
C SER A 20 1.52 -10.20 11.71
N GLY A 21 0.39 -10.75 12.18
CA GLY A 21 -0.58 -10.00 12.99
C GLY A 21 -1.13 -8.74 12.32
N THR A 22 -1.22 -8.73 10.99
CA THR A 22 -1.53 -7.53 10.20
C THR A 22 -2.96 -7.50 9.70
N VAL A 23 -3.58 -6.32 9.71
CA VAL A 23 -4.88 -6.06 9.10
C VAL A 23 -4.68 -5.62 7.65
N HIS A 24 -5.36 -6.29 6.72
CA HIS A 24 -5.42 -5.91 5.31
C HIS A 24 -6.68 -5.07 5.06
N HIS A 25 -6.50 -3.77 4.86
CA HIS A 25 -7.57 -2.87 4.45
C HIS A 25 -7.69 -2.83 2.93
N SER A 26 -8.92 -3.00 2.43
CA SER A 26 -9.24 -2.85 1.00
C SER A 26 -10.60 -2.17 0.80
N ASP A 27 -10.87 -1.68 -0.40
CA ASP A 27 -12.22 -1.24 -0.78
C ASP A 27 -13.19 -2.45 -0.88
N LYS A 28 -14.50 -2.17 -0.98
CA LYS A 28 -15.60 -3.14 -1.13
C LYS A 28 -15.83 -3.58 -2.59
N GLY A 29 -14.88 -3.30 -3.49
CA GLY A 29 -14.95 -3.74 -4.89
C GLY A 29 -15.07 -5.26 -5.01
N SER A 30 -15.78 -5.74 -6.02
CA SER A 30 -16.12 -7.16 -6.21
C SER A 30 -14.91 -8.11 -6.21
N GLN A 31 -13.75 -7.64 -6.66
CA GLN A 31 -12.50 -8.40 -6.64
C GLN A 31 -11.98 -8.63 -5.20
N TYR A 32 -12.07 -7.62 -4.35
CA TYR A 32 -11.57 -7.65 -2.96
C TYR A 32 -12.50 -8.42 -2.02
N VAL A 33 -13.79 -8.49 -2.33
CA VAL A 33 -14.77 -9.31 -1.59
C VAL A 33 -14.96 -10.71 -2.18
N SER A 34 -14.18 -11.06 -3.20
CA SER A 34 -14.27 -12.38 -3.82
C SER A 34 -13.83 -13.49 -2.88
N LEU A 35 -14.42 -14.68 -3.08
CA LEU A 35 -14.13 -15.86 -2.27
C LEU A 35 -12.65 -16.27 -2.38
N ALA A 36 -12.07 -16.20 -3.59
CA ALA A 36 -10.68 -16.51 -3.82
C ALA A 36 -9.73 -15.53 -3.09
N TYR A 37 -10.00 -14.23 -3.15
CA TYR A 37 -9.15 -13.22 -2.51
C TYR A 37 -9.22 -13.29 -0.97
N THR A 38 -10.43 -13.38 -0.42
CA THR A 38 -10.63 -13.47 1.03
C THR A 38 -10.07 -14.77 1.62
N GLN A 39 -10.18 -15.89 0.89
CA GLN A 39 -9.55 -17.16 1.27
C GLN A 39 -8.02 -17.03 1.29
N ARG A 40 -7.43 -16.39 0.28
CA ARG A 40 -5.97 -16.21 0.21
C ARG A 40 -5.43 -15.32 1.33
N LEU A 41 -6.17 -14.26 1.72
CA LEU A 41 -5.83 -13.42 2.88
C LEU A 41 -5.82 -14.25 4.17
N LYS A 42 -6.83 -15.12 4.35
CA LYS A 42 -6.90 -16.02 5.51
C LYS A 42 -5.71 -17.00 5.54
N GLU A 43 -5.34 -17.57 4.40
CA GLU A 43 -4.17 -18.45 4.28
C GLU A 43 -2.84 -17.72 4.56
N ALA A 44 -2.77 -16.41 4.27
CA ALA A 44 -1.64 -15.56 4.64
C ALA A 44 -1.63 -15.17 6.14
N GLY A 45 -2.67 -15.51 6.91
CA GLY A 45 -2.80 -15.06 8.30
C GLY A 45 -3.14 -13.58 8.45
N LEU A 46 -3.72 -12.95 7.42
CA LEU A 46 -4.13 -11.54 7.43
C LEU A 46 -5.59 -11.40 7.88
N LEU A 47 -5.87 -10.39 8.71
CA LEU A 47 -7.24 -10.02 9.05
C LEU A 47 -7.78 -9.06 7.97
N ALA A 48 -8.75 -9.51 7.18
CA ALA A 48 -9.37 -8.65 6.18
C ALA A 48 -10.28 -7.60 6.84
N SER A 49 -10.14 -6.33 6.43
CA SER A 49 -11.07 -5.24 6.73
C SER A 49 -11.46 -4.53 5.44
N THR A 50 -12.74 -4.27 5.23
CA THR A 50 -13.23 -3.48 4.09
C THR A 50 -13.89 -2.17 4.50
N GLY A 51 -13.68 -1.72 5.75
CA GLY A 51 -14.30 -0.53 6.31
C GLY A 51 -15.76 -0.73 6.72
N SER A 52 -16.24 0.12 7.63
CA SER A 52 -17.64 0.13 8.03
C SER A 52 -18.50 0.74 6.92
N THR A 53 -19.81 0.51 6.93
CA THR A 53 -20.68 1.09 5.89
C THR A 53 -21.03 2.52 6.29
N GLY A 54 -20.59 3.50 5.51
CA GLY A 54 -20.87 4.92 5.75
C GLY A 54 -19.69 5.73 6.31
N ASP A 55 -18.54 5.10 6.56
CA ASP A 55 -17.26 5.78 6.78
C ASP A 55 -16.21 5.36 5.73
N SER A 56 -15.28 6.26 5.43
CA SER A 56 -14.21 6.04 4.44
C SER A 56 -12.81 6.05 5.06
N TYR A 57 -12.71 6.13 6.39
CA TYR A 57 -11.44 6.34 7.09
C TYR A 57 -10.41 5.26 6.78
N ASP A 58 -10.84 4.00 6.71
CA ASP A 58 -9.98 2.85 6.41
C ASP A 58 -9.37 2.92 4.99
N ASN A 59 -10.06 3.56 4.04
CA ASN A 59 -9.60 3.71 2.65
C ASN A 59 -8.98 5.09 2.36
N ALA A 60 -9.26 6.09 3.20
CA ALA A 60 -8.92 7.48 2.96
C ALA A 60 -7.41 7.70 2.73
N MET A 61 -6.56 6.93 3.41
CA MET A 61 -5.10 7.02 3.22
C MET A 61 -4.69 6.51 1.82
N ALA A 62 -5.23 5.36 1.40
CA ALA A 62 -4.96 4.80 0.08
C ALA A 62 -5.48 5.72 -1.02
N GLU A 63 -6.68 6.28 -0.86
CA GLU A 63 -7.25 7.26 -1.79
C GLU A 63 -6.42 8.54 -1.89
N SER A 64 -5.91 9.03 -0.76
CA SER A 64 -5.05 10.22 -0.73
C SER A 64 -3.77 9.99 -1.54
N ILE A 65 -3.12 8.84 -1.36
CA ILE A 65 -1.92 8.47 -2.12
C ILE A 65 -2.24 8.32 -3.61
N ASN A 66 -3.35 7.67 -3.95
CA ASN A 66 -3.79 7.50 -5.34
C ASN A 66 -4.12 8.84 -6.02
N GLY A 67 -4.76 9.76 -5.31
CA GLY A 67 -5.05 11.11 -5.80
C GLY A 67 -3.78 11.89 -6.07
N LEU A 68 -2.82 11.81 -5.15
CA LEU A 68 -1.51 12.44 -5.27
C LEU A 68 -0.70 11.90 -6.45
N TYR A 69 -0.64 10.57 -6.59
CA TYR A 69 -0.01 9.91 -7.74
C TYR A 69 -0.62 10.38 -9.07
N LYS A 70 -1.95 10.42 -9.16
CA LYS A 70 -2.64 10.88 -10.38
C LYS A 70 -2.30 12.34 -10.70
N ALA A 71 -2.30 13.22 -9.71
CA ALA A 71 -1.98 14.63 -9.88
C ALA A 71 -0.51 14.86 -10.26
N GLU A 72 0.42 14.16 -9.62
CA GLU A 72 1.86 14.36 -9.78
C GLU A 72 2.45 13.62 -10.97
N VAL A 73 1.81 12.55 -11.45
CA VAL A 73 2.33 11.71 -12.54
C VAL A 73 1.36 11.70 -13.70
N ILE A 74 0.18 11.10 -13.52
CA ILE A 74 -0.71 10.75 -14.63
C ILE A 74 -1.23 11.98 -15.37
N HIS A 75 -1.69 13.00 -14.65
CA HIS A 75 -2.33 14.18 -15.23
C HIS A 75 -1.34 15.22 -15.78
N ARG A 76 -0.03 15.05 -15.56
CA ARG A 76 0.96 16.06 -15.96
C ARG A 76 1.29 16.07 -17.45
N LYS A 77 1.04 14.95 -18.14
CA LYS A 77 1.32 14.82 -19.58
C LYS A 77 0.50 13.68 -20.18
N SER A 78 0.40 13.70 -21.51
CA SER A 78 -0.04 12.53 -22.27
C SER A 78 1.08 11.49 -22.36
N TRP A 79 0.70 10.22 -22.39
CA TRP A 79 1.62 9.08 -22.42
C TRP A 79 1.56 8.38 -23.77
N LYS A 80 2.71 7.99 -24.33
CA LYS A 80 2.74 7.37 -25.67
C LYS A 80 2.34 5.90 -25.63
N ASN A 81 2.70 5.21 -24.55
CA ASN A 81 2.42 3.80 -24.35
C ASN A 81 2.42 3.44 -22.86
N ARG A 82 1.98 2.22 -22.56
CA ARG A 82 1.90 1.69 -21.19
C ARG A 82 3.27 1.60 -20.50
N ALA A 83 4.32 1.21 -21.22
CA ALA A 83 5.65 1.05 -20.64
C ALA A 83 6.23 2.38 -20.10
N GLU A 84 5.94 3.50 -20.76
CA GLU A 84 6.31 4.82 -20.24
C GLU A 84 5.59 5.16 -18.93
N VAL A 85 4.31 4.77 -18.80
CA VAL A 85 3.55 4.95 -17.56
C VAL A 85 4.16 4.10 -16.47
N GLU A 86 4.40 2.81 -16.72
CA GLU A 86 4.96 1.87 -15.74
C GLU A 86 6.31 2.35 -15.20
N LEU A 87 7.22 2.80 -16.08
CA LEU A 87 8.51 3.33 -15.65
C LEU A 87 8.35 4.59 -14.78
N ALA A 88 7.44 5.49 -15.15
CA ALA A 88 7.17 6.68 -14.35
C ALA A 88 6.52 6.36 -13.01
N THR A 89 5.61 5.37 -12.96
CA THR A 89 5.03 4.85 -11.72
C THR A 89 6.12 4.32 -10.80
N LEU A 90 7.00 3.44 -11.29
CA LEU A 90 8.08 2.87 -10.50
C LEU A 90 9.03 3.95 -9.98
N THR A 91 9.39 4.91 -10.83
CA THR A 91 10.23 6.05 -10.45
C THR A 91 9.57 6.90 -9.36
N TRP A 92 8.27 7.17 -9.48
CA TRP A 92 7.53 7.95 -8.49
C TRP A 92 7.36 7.21 -7.17
N VAL A 93 7.08 5.90 -7.20
CA VAL A 93 6.97 5.05 -5.99
C VAL A 93 8.30 4.99 -5.24
N ASP A 94 9.42 4.81 -5.95
CA ASP A 94 10.76 4.86 -5.35
C ASP A 94 11.02 6.21 -4.69
N TRP A 95 10.80 7.31 -5.43
CA TRP A 95 10.99 8.65 -4.89
C TRP A 95 10.09 8.94 -3.69
N TYR A 96 8.80 8.57 -3.76
CA TYR A 96 7.83 8.79 -2.69
C TYR A 96 8.28 8.11 -1.40
N ASN A 97 8.70 6.84 -1.48
CA ASN A 97 9.07 6.09 -0.28
C ASN A 97 10.46 6.44 0.25
N ASN A 98 11.42 6.71 -0.63
CA ASN A 98 12.84 6.81 -0.25
C ASN A 98 13.39 8.24 -0.20
N ARG A 99 12.68 9.24 -0.73
CA ARG A 99 13.21 10.62 -0.85
C ARG A 99 12.21 11.72 -0.51
N ARG A 100 10.89 11.46 -0.58
CA ARG A 100 9.88 12.49 -0.31
C ARG A 100 9.81 12.80 1.18
N LEU A 101 10.11 14.04 1.54
CA LEU A 101 9.96 14.51 2.91
C LEU A 101 8.48 14.76 3.21
N LEU A 102 7.97 14.14 4.27
CA LEU A 102 6.59 14.35 4.73
C LEU A 102 6.59 15.09 6.07
N GLU A 103 5.94 16.25 6.12
CA GLU A 103 5.82 17.06 7.34
C GLU A 103 5.22 16.26 8.50
N ARG A 104 4.18 15.46 8.24
CA ARG A 104 3.57 14.55 9.22
C ARG A 104 4.52 13.49 9.80
N LEU A 105 5.65 13.25 9.14
CA LEU A 105 6.73 12.35 9.59
C LEU A 105 7.95 13.14 10.08
N GLY A 106 7.79 14.42 10.46
CA GLY A 106 8.88 15.28 10.89
C GLY A 106 9.87 15.61 9.76
N HIS A 107 9.36 15.76 8.53
CA HIS A 107 10.18 15.96 7.33
C HIS A 107 11.15 14.80 7.03
N THR A 108 10.71 13.57 7.28
CA THR A 108 11.49 12.34 7.04
C THR A 108 10.86 11.53 5.89
N PRO A 109 11.65 10.85 5.04
CA PRO A 109 11.12 9.90 4.07
C PRO A 109 10.33 8.75 4.72
N PRO A 110 9.26 8.23 4.08
CA PRO A 110 8.48 7.11 4.62
C PRO A 110 9.31 5.89 5.00
N ALA A 111 10.27 5.49 4.18
CA ALA A 111 11.13 4.33 4.45
C ALA A 111 12.01 4.53 5.70
N GLU A 112 12.51 5.75 5.92
CA GLU A 112 13.30 6.08 7.10
C GLU A 112 12.43 6.13 8.36
N ALA A 113 11.24 6.74 8.28
CA ALA A 113 10.30 6.78 9.38
C ALA A 113 9.83 5.37 9.79
N GLU A 114 9.54 4.51 8.81
CA GLU A 114 9.20 3.10 9.04
C GLU A 114 10.35 2.35 9.73
N LYS A 115 11.59 2.52 9.24
CA LYS A 115 12.77 1.91 9.85
C LYS A 115 12.95 2.36 11.30
N ALA A 116 12.77 3.65 11.57
CA ALA A 116 12.87 4.19 12.93
C ALA A 116 11.79 3.63 13.86
N TYR A 117 10.56 3.49 13.38
CA TYR A 117 9.45 2.88 14.13
C TYR A 117 9.75 1.41 14.50
N TYR A 118 10.23 0.60 13.56
CA TYR A 118 10.57 -0.79 13.87
C TYR A 118 11.79 -0.90 14.80
N ALA A 119 12.75 0.03 14.69
CA ALA A 119 13.87 0.09 15.62
C ALA A 119 13.43 0.44 17.05
N SER A 120 12.40 1.28 17.23
CA SER A 120 11.90 1.62 18.58
C SER A 120 11.17 0.44 19.23
N ILE A 121 10.27 -0.22 18.50
CA ILE A 121 9.49 -1.35 19.09
C ILE A 121 10.34 -2.61 19.30
N GLY A 122 11.34 -2.85 18.45
CA GLY A 122 12.29 -3.95 18.67
C GLY A 122 13.22 -3.72 19.86
N ASN A 123 13.41 -2.47 20.28
CA ASN A 123 14.13 -2.13 21.50
C ASN A 123 13.26 -2.31 22.76
N ASP A 124 11.95 -2.07 22.66
CA ASP A 124 11.01 -2.25 23.77
C ASP A 124 10.82 -3.75 24.12
N ASP A 125 10.86 -4.65 23.13
CA ASP A 125 10.85 -6.11 23.35
C ASP A 125 12.15 -6.65 23.99
N LEU A 126 13.26 -5.89 23.92
CA LEU A 126 14.55 -6.23 24.56
C LEU A 126 14.71 -5.59 25.95
N ALA A 127 13.83 -4.65 26.31
CA ALA A 127 13.85 -3.92 27.58
C ALA A 127 12.82 -4.44 28.60
N ALA A 128 12.02 -5.44 28.24
CA ALA A 128 11.08 -6.16 29.11
C ALA A 128 11.65 -7.52 29.57
#